data_AF-A0A1N7IF82-F1
#
_entry.id   AF-A0A1N7IF82-F1
#
_cell.length_a   1.000
_cell.length_b   1.000
_cell.length_c   1.000
_cell.angle_alpha   90.00
_cell.angle_beta   90.00
_cell.angle_gamma   90.00
#
_symmetry.space_group_name_H-M   'P 1'
#
loop_
_entity.id
_entity.type
_entity.pdbx_description
1 polymer ?
#
loop_
_entity_poly.entity_id
_entity_poly.type
_entity_poly.pdbx_seq_one_letter_code
_entity_poly.pdbx_strand_id
1 'polypeptide(L)'
;MTTYLLKDENNVSVPLTKTSDDMVILENIGAYNGIKKYTFSSNVKSFDLSIQSSEFKGGCDGYQINKLTFTGIDIDATDEKGHYKIVLK
;
A
#
# COMPACT_ATOMS: atom_id res chain seq x y z
N MET A 1 1.65 -5.32 21.76
CA MET A 1 2.44 -5.04 20.55
C MET A 1 1.51 -5.11 19.36
N THR A 2 1.40 -4.03 18.58
CA THR A 2 0.58 -4.02 17.36
C THR A 2 1.33 -4.78 16.28
N THR A 3 0.70 -5.83 15.74
CA THR A 3 1.28 -6.64 14.66
C THR A 3 0.65 -6.18 13.36
N TYR A 4 1.49 -5.78 12.42
CA TYR A 4 1.09 -5.39 11.07
C TYR A 4 1.55 -6.47 10.10
N LEU A 5 0.67 -6.84 9.18
CA LEU A 5 0.94 -7.83 8.14
C LEU A 5 0.46 -7.27 6.81
N LEU A 6 1.26 -7.44 5.77
CA LEU A 6 0.85 -7.18 4.40
C LEU A 6 1.03 -8.45 3.59
N LYS A 7 0.01 -8.82 2.83
CA LYS A 7 0.05 -9.93 1.88
C LYS A 7 -0.26 -9.43 0.49
N ASP A 8 0.41 -9.96 -0.53
CA ASP A 8 0.03 -9.72 -1.92
C ASP A 8 -1.17 -10.59 -2.34
N GLU A 9 -1.61 -10.43 -3.59
CA GLU A 9 -2.70 -11.19 -4.19
C GLU A 9 -2.49 -12.71 -4.25
N ASN A 10 -1.25 -13.18 -4.10
CA ASN A 10 -0.88 -14.59 -4.02
C ASN A 10 -0.73 -15.08 -2.56
N ASN A 11 -1.15 -14.28 -1.58
CA ASN A 11 -1.00 -14.52 -0.14
C ASN A 11 0.47 -14.58 0.34
N VAL A 12 1.42 -14.08 -0.46
CA VAL A 12 2.83 -14.00 -0.07
C VAL A 12 3.00 -12.81 0.87
N SER A 13 3.66 -13.04 2.00
CA SER A 13 3.93 -11.96 2.96
C SER A 13 4.93 -10.97 2.37
N VAL A 14 4.58 -9.70 2.41
CA VAL A 14 5.44 -8.59 2.00
C VAL A 14 6.07 -7.98 3.25
N PRO A 15 7.40 -7.84 3.31
CA PRO A 15 8.08 -7.28 4.48
C PRO A 15 7.67 -5.83 4.71
N LEU A 16 7.52 -5.48 5.99
CA LEU A 16 7.21 -4.13 6.48
C LEU A 16 8.29 -3.72 7.48
N THR A 17 8.74 -2.46 7.39
CA THR A 17 9.68 -1.89 8.36
C THR A 17 8.89 -1.06 9.37
N LYS A 18 8.91 -1.46 10.64
CA LYS A 18 8.28 -0.69 11.73
C LYS A 18 9.20 0.44 12.18
N THR A 19 8.65 1.61 12.40
CA THR A 19 9.36 2.78 12.96
C THR A 19 9.04 2.93 14.45
N SER A 20 9.79 3.80 15.14
CA SER A 20 9.56 4.13 16.56
C SER A 20 8.25 4.85 16.82
N ASP A 21 7.65 5.45 15.79
CA ASP A 21 6.51 6.36 15.91
C ASP A 21 5.19 5.68 15.50
N ASP A 22 5.10 4.35 15.69
CA ASP A 22 3.98 3.49 15.26
C ASP A 22 3.66 3.57 13.75
N MET A 23 4.59 4.07 12.93
CA MET A 23 4.48 4.05 11.47
C MET A 23 5.07 2.78 10.88
N VAL A 24 4.56 2.36 9.72
CA VAL A 24 5.11 1.28 8.90
C VAL A 24 5.60 1.83 7.56
N ILE A 25 6.79 1.41 7.15
CA ILE A 25 7.36 1.73 5.85
C ILE A 25 7.26 0.47 4.98
N LEU A 26 6.76 0.67 3.76
CA LEU A 26 6.64 -0.33 2.72
C LEU A 26 7.45 0.14 1.52
N GLU A 27 8.49 -0.63 1.18
CA GLU A 27 9.48 -0.26 0.15
C GLU A 27 9.37 -1.18 -1.06
N ASN A 28 9.87 -0.70 -2.20
CA ASN A 28 9.93 -1.44 -3.47
C ASN A 28 8.56 -1.92 -4.02
N ILE A 29 7.49 -1.20 -3.65
CA ILE A 29 6.12 -1.45 -4.13
C ILE A 29 5.82 -0.60 -5.36
N GLY A 30 5.98 -1.16 -6.56
CA GLY A 30 5.64 -0.45 -7.80
C GLY A 30 6.53 -0.75 -8.99
N ALA A 31 7.55 -1.61 -8.84
CA ALA A 31 8.41 -2.05 -9.96
C ALA A 31 7.71 -3.09 -10.86
N TYR A 32 6.53 -2.74 -11.39
CA TYR A 32 5.74 -3.56 -12.30
C TYR A 32 4.77 -2.69 -13.11
N ASN A 33 4.26 -3.24 -14.21
CA ASN A 33 3.22 -2.61 -15.02
C ASN A 33 1.86 -3.26 -14.72
N GLY A 34 0.85 -2.45 -14.39
CA GLY A 34 -0.51 -2.90 -14.09
C GLY A 34 -0.96 -2.56 -12.67
N ILE A 35 -1.85 -3.39 -12.13
CA ILE A 35 -2.42 -3.22 -10.79
C ILE A 35 -2.05 -4.44 -9.96
N LYS A 36 -1.42 -4.23 -8.80
CA LYS A 36 -1.28 -5.27 -7.77
C LYS A 36 -2.18 -4.97 -6.59
N LYS A 37 -2.69 -6.03 -5.99
CA LYS A 37 -3.53 -5.97 -4.79
C LYS A 37 -2.78 -6.51 -3.59
N TYR A 38 -3.08 -5.92 -2.46
CA TYR A 38 -2.51 -6.28 -1.17
C TYR A 38 -3.60 -6.24 -0.12
N THR A 39 -3.49 -7.12 0.87
CA THR A 39 -4.34 -7.08 2.05
C THR A 39 -3.48 -6.74 3.26
N PHE A 40 -3.77 -5.59 3.85
CA PHE A 40 -3.19 -5.16 5.12
C PHE A 40 -4.03 -5.70 6.26
N SER A 41 -3.37 -6.22 7.29
CA SER A 41 -4.01 -6.73 8.49
C SER A 41 -3.26 -6.26 9.74
N SER A 42 -4.04 -5.88 10.74
CA SER A 42 -3.54 -5.61 12.09
C SER A 42 -4.45 -6.26 13.13
N ASN A 43 -4.06 -6.18 14.41
CA ASN A 43 -4.93 -6.59 15.51
C ASN A 43 -6.12 -5.65 15.74
N VAL A 44 -6.20 -4.51 15.04
CA VAL A 44 -7.30 -3.54 15.16
C VAL A 44 -8.24 -3.63 13.96
N LYS A 45 -7.68 -3.63 12.74
CA LYS A 45 -8.46 -3.64 11.49
C LYS A 45 -7.67 -4.21 10.32
N SER A 46 -8.41 -4.63 9.30
CA SER A 46 -7.88 -5.04 8.00
C SER A 46 -8.47 -4.17 6.89
N PHE A 47 -7.68 -3.93 5.86
CA PHE A 47 -8.12 -3.26 4.64
C PHE A 47 -7.30 -3.74 3.44
N ASP A 48 -7.86 -3.58 2.26
CA ASP A 48 -7.19 -3.84 1.01
C ASP A 48 -6.55 -2.56 0.46
N LEU A 49 -5.36 -2.73 -0.10
CA LEU A 49 -4.59 -1.72 -0.80
C LEU A 49 -4.38 -2.20 -2.24
N SER A 50 -4.58 -1.34 -3.22
CA SER A 50 -4.18 -1.61 -4.59
C SER A 50 -3.32 -0.49 -5.13
N ILE A 51 -2.28 -0.88 -5.84
CA ILE A 51 -1.25 0.00 -6.37
C ILE A 51 -1.27 -0.18 -7.88
N GLN A 52 -1.66 0.88 -8.59
CA GLN A 52 -1.58 0.96 -10.04
C GLN A 52 -0.28 1.63 -10.42
N SER A 53 0.53 0.96 -11.23
CA SER A 53 1.78 1.48 -11.76
C SER A 53 1.89 1.21 -13.26
N SER A 54 2.68 2.02 -13.95
CA SER A 54 2.97 1.86 -15.37
C SER A 54 4.43 2.08 -15.64
N GLU A 55 4.91 1.51 -16.75
CA GLU A 55 6.24 1.84 -17.26
C GLU A 55 6.34 3.35 -17.54
N PHE A 56 7.47 3.91 -17.15
CA PHE A 56 7.87 5.28 -17.45
C PHE A 56 9.16 5.23 -18.28
N LYS A 57 9.12 5.81 -19.48
CA LYS A 57 10.24 5.86 -20.43
C LYS A 57 10.54 7.33 -20.74
N GLY A 58 11.25 7.99 -19.82
CA GLY A 58 11.53 9.42 -19.86
C GLY A 58 13.01 9.76 -19.71
N GLY A 59 13.91 8.92 -20.23
CA GLY A 59 15.37 9.07 -20.13
C GLY A 59 16.04 8.14 -19.10
N CYS A 60 15.25 7.53 -18.23
CA CYS A 60 15.60 6.36 -17.42
C CYS A 60 14.41 5.40 -17.47
N ASP A 61 14.67 4.11 -17.70
CA ASP A 61 13.63 3.10 -17.68
C ASP A 61 13.24 2.80 -16.23
N GLY A 62 11.95 2.92 -15.93
CA GLY A 62 11.44 2.66 -14.59
C GLY A 62 9.93 2.48 -14.57
N TYR A 63 9.38 2.51 -13.36
CA TYR A 63 7.96 2.40 -13.12
C TYR A 63 7.49 3.60 -12.29
N GLN A 64 6.34 4.15 -12.66
CA GLN A 64 5.68 5.21 -11.93
C GLN A 64 4.43 4.65 -11.24
N ILE A 65 4.23 5.00 -9.97
CA ILE A 65 2.97 4.77 -9.28
C ILE A 65 1.98 5.83 -9.75
N ASN A 66 0.88 5.38 -10.35
CA ASN A 66 -0.16 6.25 -10.90
C ASN A 66 -1.28 6.50 -9.90
N LYS A 67 -1.64 5.50 -9.10
CA LYS A 67 -2.76 5.57 -8.17
C LYS A 67 -2.62 4.56 -7.05
N LEU A 68 -2.94 4.99 -5.82
CA LEU A 68 -3.18 4.10 -4.69
C LEU A 68 -4.68 4.10 -4.39
N THR A 69 -5.25 2.93 -4.15
CA THR A 69 -6.66 2.80 -3.73
C THR A 69 -6.74 1.93 -2.49
N PHE A 70 -7.48 2.40 -1.49
CA PHE A 70 -7.70 1.70 -0.23
C PHE A 70 -9.19 1.37 -0.10
N THR A 71 -9.51 0.13 0.24
CA THR A 71 -10.89 -0.35 0.40
C THR A 71 -11.02 -1.25 1.61
N GLY A 72 -12.16 -1.22 2.29
CA GLY A 72 -12.41 -2.05 3.46
C GLY A 72 -13.70 -1.67 4.15
N ILE A 73 -14.08 -2.43 5.16
CA ILE A 73 -15.26 -2.15 5.98
C ILE A 73 -14.89 -1.04 6.97
N ASP A 74 -15.74 -0.01 7.06
CA ASP A 74 -15.58 1.10 8.02
C ASP A 74 -14.22 1.81 7.90
N ILE A 75 -13.72 1.97 6.67
CA ILE A 75 -12.58 2.84 6.39
C ILE A 75 -13.01 3.89 5.36
N ASP A 76 -12.52 5.11 5.53
CA ASP A 76 -12.51 6.12 4.48
C ASP A 76 -11.07 6.47 4.15
N ALA A 77 -10.74 6.53 2.86
CA ALA A 77 -9.43 6.97 2.40
C ALA A 77 -9.58 8.24 1.55
N THR A 78 -8.78 9.24 1.88
CA THR A 78 -8.74 10.53 1.16
C THR A 78 -7.33 10.78 0.64
N ASP A 79 -7.24 11.20 -0.62
CA ASP A 79 -5.99 11.60 -1.27
C ASP A 79 -5.81 13.11 -1.12
N GLU A 80 -4.80 13.49 -0.34
CA GLU A 80 -4.39 14.87 -0.11
C GLU A 80 -3.03 15.11 -0.77
N LYS A 81 -3.03 15.27 -2.11
CA LYS A 81 -1.84 15.58 -2.93
C LYS A 81 -0.75 14.50 -2.85
N GLY A 82 -1.14 13.23 -2.93
CA GLY A 82 -0.22 12.09 -2.85
C GLY A 82 0.02 11.59 -1.43
N HIS A 83 -0.57 12.24 -0.42
CA HIS A 83 -0.67 11.70 0.94
C HIS A 83 -2.06 11.10 1.13
N TYR A 84 -2.12 9.80 1.46
CA TYR A 84 -3.38 9.12 1.70
C TYR A 84 -3.69 9.09 3.19
N LYS A 85 -4.77 9.75 3.60
CA LYS A 85 -5.28 9.70 4.97
C LYS A 85 -6.37 8.64 5.06
N ILE A 86 -6.12 7.61 5.86
CA ILE A 86 -7.08 6.53 6.14
C ILE A 86 -7.70 6.80 7.52
N VAL A 87 -9.02 6.97 7.56
CA VAL A 87 -9.80 7.12 8.79
C VAL A 87 -10.50 5.80 9.07
N LEU A 88 -10.24 5.23 10.25
CA LEU A 88 -10.95 4.05 10.74
C LEU A 88 -12.23 4.53 11.45
N LYS A 89 -13.40 4.12 10.94
CA LYS A 89 -14.70 4.32 11.61
C LYS A 89 -14.94 3.27 12.69
#